data_AF-A0A068TVK4-F1
#
_entry.id   AF-A0A068TVK4-F1
#
_cell.length_a   1.000
_cell.length_b   1.000
_cell.length_c   1.000
_cell.angle_alpha   90.00
_cell.angle_beta   90.00
_cell.angle_gamma   90.00
#
_symmetry.space_group_name_H-M   'P 1'
#
loop_
_entity.id
_entity.type
_entity.pdbx_description
1 polymer ?
#
loop_
_entity_poly.entity_id
_entity_poly.type
_entity_poly.pdbx_seq_one_letter_code
_entity_poly.pdbx_strand_id
1 'polypeptide(L)'
;MLPYIRKARSCERWRESQCISGRAIGASDEQLDVFNEIWIILLINGGETTRATEAIEKQLKKREGAPFLWRLLEKCYHTLGRPEAASVGEKASALAVAYFT
;
A
#
# COMPACT_ATOMS: atom_id res chain seq x y z
N MET A 1 -19.00 -9.98 -14.78
CA MET A 1 -18.31 -10.49 -13.58
C MET A 1 -16.83 -10.62 -13.91
N LEU A 2 -16.02 -9.62 -13.53
CA LEU A 2 -14.75 -9.28 -14.18
C LEU A 2 -13.60 -10.26 -13.82
N PRO A 3 -12.78 -10.69 -14.80
CA PRO A 3 -11.66 -11.63 -14.63
C PRO A 3 -10.55 -11.16 -13.67
N TYR A 4 -10.56 -9.90 -13.27
CA TYR A 4 -9.59 -9.29 -12.35
C TYR A 4 -9.56 -9.94 -10.96
N ILE A 5 -10.72 -10.35 -10.41
CA ILE A 5 -10.82 -10.98 -9.08
C ILE A 5 -10.03 -12.30 -9.02
N ARG A 6 -9.93 -13.02 -10.14
CA ARG A 6 -9.21 -14.29 -10.20
C ARG A 6 -7.68 -14.10 -10.15
N LYS A 7 -7.17 -12.97 -10.64
CA LYS A 7 -5.74 -12.62 -10.59
C LYS A 7 -5.34 -12.05 -9.21
N ALA A 8 -6.25 -11.34 -8.53
CA ALA A 8 -6.04 -10.86 -7.16
C ALA A 8 -5.78 -12.01 -6.17
N ARG A 9 -6.55 -13.11 -6.25
CA ARG A 9 -6.30 -14.34 -5.47
C ARG A 9 -4.96 -15.00 -5.76
N SER A 10 -4.46 -14.86 -6.99
CA SER A 10 -3.10 -15.33 -7.31
C SER A 10 -2.05 -14.51 -6.58
N CYS A 11 -2.25 -13.20 -6.40
CA CYS A 11 -1.33 -12.27 -5.73
C CYS A 11 -1.24 -12.53 -4.21
N GLU A 12 -2.35 -12.90 -3.56
CA GLU A 12 -2.36 -13.38 -2.17
C GLU A 12 -1.48 -14.62 -1.99
N ARG A 13 -1.53 -15.54 -2.96
CA ARG A 13 -0.69 -16.75 -2.98
C ARG A 13 0.81 -16.44 -3.10
N TRP A 14 1.21 -15.29 -3.66
CA TRP A 14 2.63 -14.88 -3.67
C TRP A 14 3.16 -14.51 -2.28
N ARG A 15 2.30 -14.01 -1.37
CA ARG A 15 2.69 -13.74 0.03
C ARG A 15 2.91 -15.01 0.83
N GLU A 16 2.12 -16.05 0.57
CA GLU A 16 2.29 -17.39 1.17
C GLU A 16 3.44 -18.18 0.51
N SER A 17 3.83 -17.82 -0.71
CA SER A 17 4.86 -18.50 -1.52
C SER A 17 6.28 -17.97 -1.29
N GLN A 18 6.59 -17.32 -0.17
CA GLN A 18 7.97 -16.93 0.16
C GLN A 18 8.85 -18.11 0.62
N CYS A 19 8.32 -19.34 0.62
CA CYS A 19 9.08 -20.57 0.81
C CYS A 19 8.66 -21.63 -0.23
N ILE A 20 8.92 -21.39 -1.51
CA ILE A 20 8.95 -22.48 -2.50
C ILE A 20 10.42 -22.89 -2.67
N SER A 21 10.79 -23.99 -2.01
CA SER A 21 12.09 -24.70 -2.12
C SER A 21 13.37 -23.91 -1.77
N GLY A 22 13.58 -23.61 -0.49
CA GLY A 22 14.92 -23.50 0.11
C GLY A 22 15.86 -22.39 -0.40
N ARG A 23 15.42 -21.54 -1.32
CA ARG A 23 16.09 -20.28 -1.67
C ARG A 23 15.18 -19.16 -1.20
N ALA A 24 15.56 -18.50 -0.11
CA ALA A 24 15.09 -17.16 0.16
C ALA A 24 15.46 -16.34 -1.08
N ILE A 25 14.46 -15.96 -1.89
CA ILE A 25 14.68 -14.99 -2.95
C ILE A 25 14.97 -13.68 -2.23
N GLY A 26 16.25 -13.38 -2.05
CA GLY A 26 16.72 -12.11 -1.52
C GLY A 26 16.37 -11.00 -2.50
N ALA A 27 15.14 -10.51 -2.42
CA ALA A 27 14.78 -9.24 -3.02
C ALA A 27 15.39 -8.13 -2.16
N SER A 28 15.92 -7.07 -2.79
CA SER A 28 16.35 -5.91 -1.99
C SER A 28 15.12 -5.22 -1.38
N ASP A 29 15.32 -4.48 -0.30
CA ASP A 29 14.23 -3.80 0.40
C ASP A 29 13.47 -2.85 -0.54
N GLU A 30 14.17 -2.21 -1.48
CA GLU A 30 13.57 -1.36 -2.50
C GLU A 30 12.60 -2.13 -3.41
N GLN A 31 12.93 -3.37 -3.78
CA GLN A 31 12.07 -4.21 -4.62
C GLN A 31 10.81 -4.66 -3.87
N LEU A 32 10.95 -4.99 -2.58
CA LEU A 32 9.83 -5.33 -1.73
C LEU A 32 8.89 -4.14 -1.54
N ASP A 33 9.43 -2.92 -1.48
CA ASP A 33 8.62 -1.72 -1.32
C ASP A 33 7.86 -1.34 -2.58
N VAL A 34 8.48 -1.43 -3.77
CA VAL A 34 7.77 -1.25 -5.05
C VAL A 34 6.63 -2.27 -5.18
N PHE A 35 6.86 -3.53 -4.80
CA PHE A 35 5.81 -4.55 -4.82
C PHE A 35 4.67 -4.22 -3.86
N ASN A 36 4.99 -3.81 -2.63
CA ASN A 36 4.00 -3.44 -1.62
C ASN A 36 3.14 -2.26 -2.09
N GLU A 37 3.74 -1.25 -2.71
CA GLU A 37 3.02 -0.09 -3.26
C GLU A 37 2.05 -0.50 -4.37
N ILE A 38 2.50 -1.31 -5.33
CA ILE A 38 1.64 -1.84 -6.40
C ILE A 38 0.50 -2.67 -5.81
N TRP A 39 0.81 -3.51 -4.81
CA TRP A 39 -0.19 -4.33 -4.15
C TRP A 39 -1.26 -3.50 -3.41
N ILE A 40 -0.86 -2.42 -2.72
CA ILE A 40 -1.80 -1.49 -2.07
C ILE A 40 -2.73 -0.86 -3.11
N ILE A 41 -2.20 -0.38 -4.25
CA ILE A 41 -3.02 0.18 -5.33
C ILE A 41 -4.03 -0.85 -5.84
N LEU A 42 -3.61 -2.12 -5.99
CA LEU A 42 -4.50 -3.21 -6.42
C LEU A 42 -5.62 -3.46 -5.42
N LEU A 43 -5.34 -3.40 -4.11
CA LEU A 43 -6.37 -3.52 -3.07
C LEU A 43 -7.38 -2.38 -3.15
N ILE A 44 -6.92 -1.13 -3.27
CA ILE A 44 -7.78 0.05 -3.39
C ILE A 44 -8.69 -0.08 -4.63
N ASN A 45 -8.12 -0.41 -5.80
CA ASN A 45 -8.88 -0.58 -7.03
C ASN A 45 -9.84 -1.79 -6.97
N GLY A 46 -9.53 -2.79 -6.16
CA GLY A 46 -10.39 -3.94 -5.89
C GLY A 46 -11.52 -3.68 -4.89
N GLY A 47 -11.57 -2.49 -4.28
CA GLY A 47 -12.54 -2.16 -3.22
C GLY A 47 -12.17 -2.69 -1.84
N GLU A 48 -11.02 -3.33 -1.68
CA GLU A 48 -10.49 -3.90 -0.43
C GLU A 48 -9.85 -2.80 0.45
N THR A 49 -10.58 -1.69 0.63
CA THR A 49 -10.07 -0.44 1.22
C THR A 49 -9.57 -0.64 2.65
N THR A 50 -10.23 -1.48 3.46
CA THR A 50 -9.79 -1.79 4.83
C THR A 50 -8.43 -2.49 4.85
N ARG A 51 -8.22 -3.49 3.98
CA ARG A 51 -6.92 -4.19 3.88
C ARG A 51 -5.84 -3.29 3.31
N ALA A 52 -6.19 -2.41 2.37
CA ALA A 52 -5.27 -1.40 1.86
C ALA A 52 -4.81 -0.47 3.00
N THR A 53 -5.74 -0.02 3.83
CA THR A 53 -5.48 0.83 5.00
C THR A 53 -4.47 0.16 5.95
N GLU A 54 -4.72 -1.07 6.36
CA GLU A 54 -3.82 -1.82 7.26
C GLU A 54 -2.41 -2.00 6.66
N ALA A 55 -2.34 -2.28 5.36
CA ALA A 55 -1.06 -2.43 4.66
C ALA A 55 -0.29 -1.10 4.62
N ILE A 56 -0.96 0.01 4.34
CA ILE A 56 -0.35 1.35 4.33
C ILE A 56 0.15 1.72 5.73
N GLU A 57 -0.67 1.55 6.77
CA GLU A 57 -0.30 1.85 8.15
C GLU A 57 0.92 1.03 8.60
N LYS A 58 1.00 -0.24 8.20
CA LYS A 58 2.18 -1.09 8.45
C LYS A 58 3.42 -0.57 7.74
N GLN A 59 3.29 -0.07 6.51
CA GLN A 59 4.41 0.43 5.72
C GLN A 59 4.88 1.81 6.21
N LEU A 60 3.96 2.66 6.65
CA LEU A 60 4.26 3.97 7.24
C LEU A 60 5.06 3.88 8.54
N LYS A 61 4.94 2.80 9.31
CA LYS A 61 5.83 2.52 10.47
C LYS A 61 7.30 2.43 10.09
N LYS A 62 7.61 2.11 8.83
CA LYS A 62 8.97 2.03 8.30
C LYS A 62 9.36 3.27 7.49
N ARG A 63 8.39 3.88 6.81
CA ARG A 63 8.61 4.93 5.81
C ARG A 63 7.68 6.12 6.05
N GLU A 64 7.78 6.70 7.23
CA GLU A 64 6.93 7.84 7.60
C GLU A 64 7.15 9.05 6.70
N GLY A 65 8.33 9.21 6.10
CA GLY A 65 8.64 10.31 5.18
C GLY A 65 8.09 10.15 3.76
N ALA A 66 7.44 9.03 3.42
CA ALA A 66 7.00 8.74 2.05
C ALA A 66 5.67 9.45 1.72
N PRO A 67 5.67 10.56 0.93
CA PRO A 67 4.46 11.35 0.71
C PRO A 67 3.36 10.54 -0.01
N PHE A 68 3.78 9.62 -0.88
CA PHE A 68 2.88 8.75 -1.62
C PHE A 68 2.01 7.86 -0.72
N LEU A 69 2.59 7.25 0.31
CA LEU A 69 1.85 6.38 1.24
C LEU A 69 0.80 7.16 2.04
N TRP A 70 1.13 8.38 2.47
CA TRP A 70 0.16 9.27 3.13
C TRP A 70 -1.00 9.65 2.20
N ARG A 71 -0.71 9.91 0.93
CA ARG A 71 -1.74 10.23 -0.07
C ARG A 71 -2.67 9.04 -0.35
N LEU A 72 -2.15 7.80 -0.31
CA LEU A 72 -2.98 6.60 -0.41
C LEU A 72 -3.83 6.40 0.86
N LEU A 73 -3.27 6.66 2.04
CA LEU A 73 -4.00 6.55 3.32
C LEU A 73 -5.19 7.52 3.36
N GLU A 74 -4.97 8.78 2.94
CA GLU A 74 -6.01 9.79 2.83
C GLU A 74 -7.18 9.31 1.97
N LYS A 75 -6.90 8.74 0.79
CA LYS A 75 -7.92 8.18 -0.11
C LYS A 75 -8.70 7.05 0.55
N CYS A 76 -8.02 6.16 1.26
CA CYS A 76 -8.67 5.09 2.00
C CYS A 76 -9.57 5.62 3.12
N TYR A 77 -9.09 6.60 3.89
CA TYR A 77 -9.85 7.22 4.96
C TYR A 77 -11.08 7.97 4.43
N HIS A 78 -10.97 8.70 3.32
CA HIS A 78 -12.13 9.29 2.65
C HIS A 78 -13.16 8.25 2.22
N THR A 79 -12.70 7.15 1.61
CA THR A 79 -13.58 6.06 1.18
C THR A 79 -14.29 5.39 2.36
N LEU A 80 -13.63 5.33 3.53
CA LEU A 80 -14.19 4.79 4.77
C LEU A 80 -14.98 5.81 5.59
N GLY A 81 -15.11 7.06 5.13
CA GLY A 81 -15.82 8.12 5.86
C GLY A 81 -15.14 8.56 7.16
N ARG A 82 -13.82 8.37 7.27
CA ARG A 82 -13.04 8.72 8.45
C ARG A 82 -12.72 10.22 8.49
N PRO A 83 -12.99 10.95 9.59
CA PRO A 83 -12.72 12.38 9.70
C PRO A 83 -11.22 12.72 9.67
N GLU A 84 -10.36 11.78 10.03
CA GLU A 84 -8.90 11.92 10.02
C GLU A 84 -8.33 12.07 8.60
N ALA A 85 -9.13 11.84 7.55
CA ALA A 85 -8.68 12.02 6.17
C ALA A 85 -8.08 13.42 5.93
N ALA A 86 -8.66 14.47 6.53
CA ALA A 86 -8.19 15.83 6.37
C ALA A 86 -6.75 16.02 6.90
N SER A 87 -6.48 15.60 8.14
CA SER A 87 -5.16 15.75 8.75
C SER A 87 -4.11 14.85 8.08
N VAL A 88 -4.51 13.68 7.59
CA VAL A 88 -3.65 12.80 6.78
C VAL A 88 -3.29 13.46 5.44
N GLY A 89 -4.24 14.14 4.80
CA GLY A 89 -4.01 14.88 3.55
C GLY A 89 -3.10 16.09 3.72
N GLU A 90 -3.21 16.82 4.82
CA GLU A 90 -2.29 17.89 5.19
C GLU A 90 -0.86 17.37 5.34
N LYS A 91 -0.68 16.25 6.06
CA LYS A 91 0.64 15.60 6.21
C LYS A 91 1.21 15.13 4.87
N ALA A 92 0.38 14.53 4.01
CA ALA A 92 0.79 14.12 2.68
C ALA A 92 1.31 15.32 1.86
N SER A 93 0.61 16.45 1.93
CA SER A 93 0.97 17.68 1.22
C SER A 93 2.26 18.28 1.75
N ALA A 94 2.43 18.36 3.07
CA ALA A 94 3.65 18.86 3.71
C ALA A 94 4.89 18.03 3.32
N LEU A 95 4.77 16.70 3.35
CA LEU A 95 5.85 15.81 2.93
C LEU A 95 6.13 15.91 1.43
N ALA A 96 5.11 16.09 0.59
CA ALA A 96 5.30 16.25 -0.84
C ALA A 96 6.07 17.55 -1.18
N VAL A 97 5.74 18.66 -0.50
CA VAL A 97 6.50 19.92 -0.66
C VAL A 97 7.96 19.70 -0.28
N ALA A 98 8.24 19.09 0.87
CA ALA A 98 9.59 18.82 1.33
C ALA A 98 10.40 17.87 0.42
N TYR A 99 9.72 17.00 -0.33
CA TYR A 99 10.35 16.04 -1.24
C TYR A 99 10.81 16.67 -2.57
N PHE A 100 10.17 17.75 -3.01
CA PHE A 100 10.46 18.43 -4.29
C PHE A 100 11.19 19.78 -4.15
N THR A 101 11.57 20.17 -2.93
CA THR A 101 12.44 21.32 -2.61
C THR A 101 13.90 20.90 -2.50
#